data_AF-A0A557WME0-F1
#
_entry.id   AF-A0A557WME0-F1
#
_cell.length_a   1.000
_cell.length_b   1.000
_cell.length_c   1.000
_cell.angle_alpha   90.00
_cell.angle_beta   90.00
_cell.angle_gamma   90.00
#
_symmetry.space_group_name_H-M   'P 1'
#
loop_
_entity.id
_entity.type
_entity.pdbx_description
1 polymer ?
#
loop_
_entity_poly.entity_id
_entity_poly.type
_entity_poly.pdbx_seq_one_letter_code
_entity_poly.pdbx_strand_id
1 'polypeptide(L)'
;MGIDREALTADFAAVDAAVDRLLGHDCEALTTPELLAWLARVEKVRRRLPALEHAVINTLARQASAEELGGTLPHAIAEAALITRTDASRRVRAAADLGPRHGLTGEPLPPILAGTATGQRQGTLGADHVATIQKFSHQLPGWVD
;
A
#
# COMPACT_ATOMS: atom_id res chain seq x y z
N MET A 1 -14.55 -11.92 8.93
CA MET A 1 -14.62 -12.94 7.85
C MET A 1 -13.20 -13.43 7.63
N GLY A 2 -12.95 -14.73 7.77
CA GLY A 2 -11.61 -15.28 7.53
C GLY A 2 -11.19 -15.09 6.06
N ILE A 3 -9.89 -14.96 5.81
CA ILE A 3 -9.37 -14.90 4.44
C ILE A 3 -9.60 -16.25 3.78
N ASP A 4 -10.30 -16.24 2.65
CA ASP A 4 -10.31 -17.37 1.71
C ASP A 4 -8.99 -17.37 0.94
N ARG A 5 -8.12 -18.33 1.27
CA ARG A 5 -6.77 -18.43 0.69
C ARG A 5 -6.79 -18.84 -0.78
N GLU A 6 -7.78 -19.64 -1.18
CA GLU A 6 -7.91 -20.09 -2.56
C GLU A 6 -8.37 -18.92 -3.43
N ALA A 7 -9.40 -18.18 -2.98
CA ALA A 7 -9.84 -16.96 -3.65
C ALA A 7 -8.71 -15.91 -3.73
N LEU A 8 -7.96 -15.68 -2.65
CA LEU A 8 -6.83 -14.75 -2.66
C LEU A 8 -5.75 -15.15 -3.68
N THR A 9 -5.44 -16.44 -3.78
CA THR A 9 -4.46 -16.96 -4.74
C THR A 9 -4.95 -16.78 -6.17
N ALA A 10 -6.24 -17.07 -6.42
CA ALA A 10 -6.87 -16.86 -7.72
C ALA A 10 -6.87 -15.38 -8.13
N ASP A 11 -7.11 -14.46 -7.19
CA ASP A 11 -7.07 -13.02 -7.45
C ASP A 11 -5.67 -12.53 -7.87
N PHE A 12 -4.61 -13.00 -7.20
CA PHE A 12 -3.23 -12.68 -7.62
C PHE A 12 -2.91 -13.26 -9.00
N ALA A 13 -3.30 -14.51 -9.28
CA ALA A 13 -3.13 -15.09 -10.61
C ALA A 13 -3.87 -14.30 -11.70
N ALA A 14 -5.06 -13.76 -11.39
CA ALA A 14 -5.81 -12.90 -12.31
C ALA A 14 -5.10 -11.56 -12.56
N VAL A 15 -4.45 -10.99 -11.53
CA VAL A 15 -3.61 -9.79 -11.66
C VAL A 15 -2.41 -10.08 -12.57
N ASP A 16 -1.68 -11.17 -12.33
CA ASP A 16 -0.51 -11.55 -13.14
C ASP A 16 -0.90 -11.73 -14.61
N ALA A 17 -1.97 -12.49 -14.87
CA ALA A 17 -2.47 -12.68 -16.23
C ALA A 17 -2.92 -11.37 -16.90
N ALA A 18 -3.45 -10.41 -16.14
CA ALA A 18 -3.82 -9.09 -16.68
C ALA A 18 -2.58 -8.25 -17.00
N VAL A 19 -1.55 -8.30 -16.16
CA VAL A 19 -0.27 -7.63 -16.41
C VAL A 19 0.40 -8.20 -17.66
N ASP A 20 0.45 -9.53 -17.80
CA ASP A 20 1.03 -10.19 -18.98
C ASP A 20 0.35 -9.76 -20.28
N ARG A 21 -0.99 -9.69 -20.29
CA ARG A 21 -1.73 -9.17 -21.45
C ARG A 21 -1.41 -7.71 -21.74
N LEU A 22 -1.29 -6.87 -20.71
CA LEU A 22 -0.96 -5.45 -20.87
C LEU A 22 0.46 -5.24 -21.40
N LEU A 23 1.43 -6.05 -20.97
CA LEU A 23 2.82 -6.04 -21.46
C LEU A 23 2.93 -6.48 -22.92
N GLY A 24 1.98 -7.26 -23.43
CA GLY A 24 1.94 -7.72 -24.81
C GLY A 24 1.33 -6.74 -25.82
N HIS A 25 0.80 -5.59 -25.39
CA HIS A 25 0.22 -4.60 -26.30
C HIS A 25 1.28 -3.70 -26.94
N ASP A 26 1.17 -3.49 -28.25
CA ASP A 26 2.00 -2.55 -29.00
C ASP A 26 1.49 -1.10 -28.84
N CYS A 27 2.42 -0.18 -28.60
CA CYS A 27 2.17 1.24 -28.43
C CYS A 27 2.29 2.04 -29.74
N GLU A 28 2.84 1.46 -30.82
CA GLU A 28 3.14 2.18 -32.06
C GLU A 28 1.90 2.74 -32.76
N ALA A 29 0.75 2.10 -32.57
CA ALA A 29 -0.53 2.54 -33.15
C ALA A 29 -1.24 3.64 -32.33
N LEU A 30 -0.72 4.00 -31.15
CA LEU A 30 -1.36 4.96 -30.24
C LEU A 30 -0.92 6.39 -30.52
N THR A 31 -1.88 7.31 -30.48
CA THR A 31 -1.63 8.75 -30.49
C THR A 31 -1.00 9.21 -29.17
N THR A 32 -0.35 10.38 -29.17
CA THR A 32 0.23 10.95 -27.94
C THR A 32 -0.77 11.09 -26.78
N PRO A 33 -2.02 11.57 -26.98
CA PRO A 33 -3.01 11.60 -25.90
C PRO A 33 -3.34 10.21 -25.32
N GLU A 34 -3.40 9.17 -26.16
CA GLU A 34 -3.67 7.80 -25.73
C GLU A 34 -2.51 7.23 -24.92
N LEU A 35 -1.26 7.50 -25.32
CA LEU A 35 -0.07 7.13 -24.56
C LEU A 35 -0.04 7.80 -23.18
N LEU A 36 -0.40 9.08 -23.10
CA LEU A 36 -0.48 9.80 -21.82
C LEU A 36 -1.61 9.24 -20.94
N ALA A 37 -2.78 8.92 -21.52
CA ALA A 37 -3.89 8.29 -20.81
C ALA A 37 -3.50 6.90 -20.28
N TRP A 38 -2.73 6.13 -21.06
CA TRP A 38 -2.18 4.85 -20.65
C TRP A 38 -1.26 5.00 -19.43
N LEU A 39 -0.29 5.92 -19.48
CA LEU A 39 0.61 6.20 -18.35
C LEU A 39 -0.16 6.63 -17.09
N ALA A 40 -1.19 7.48 -17.25
CA ALA A 40 -2.04 7.88 -16.14
C ALA A 40 -2.81 6.70 -15.53
N ARG A 41 -3.25 5.74 -16.36
CA ARG A 41 -3.94 4.53 -15.89
C ARG A 41 -3.01 3.61 -15.11
N VAL A 42 -1.79 3.39 -15.61
CA VAL A 42 -0.75 2.61 -14.91
C VAL A 42 -0.40 3.26 -13.58
N GLU A 43 -0.23 4.59 -13.57
CA GLU A 43 0.06 5.33 -12.35
C GLU A 43 -1.07 5.22 -11.32
N LYS A 44 -2.33 5.33 -11.75
CA LYS A 44 -3.49 5.11 -10.87
C LYS A 44 -3.48 3.72 -10.23
N VAL A 45 -3.02 2.68 -10.94
CA VAL A 45 -2.84 1.34 -10.36
C VAL A 45 -1.73 1.36 -9.32
N ARG A 46 -0.54 1.88 -9.66
CA ARG A 46 0.59 2.00 -8.73
C ARG A 46 0.22 2.69 -7.42
N ARG A 47 -0.54 3.78 -7.48
CA ARG A 47 -0.99 4.54 -6.31
C ARG A 47 -1.88 3.74 -5.36
N ARG A 48 -2.61 2.75 -5.87
CA ARG A 48 -3.53 1.92 -5.09
C ARG A 48 -2.86 0.72 -4.43
N LEU A 49 -1.76 0.21 -5.01
CA LEU A 49 -1.09 -1.00 -4.54
C LEU A 49 -0.71 -0.96 -3.05
N PRO A 50 -0.14 0.14 -2.50
CA PRO A 50 0.21 0.17 -1.07
C PRO A 50 -0.98 -0.03 -0.14
N ALA A 51 -2.22 0.32 -0.56
CA ALA A 51 -3.41 0.12 0.26
C ALA A 51 -3.77 -1.37 0.47
N LEU A 52 -3.24 -2.28 -0.36
CA LEU A 52 -3.35 -3.73 -0.18
C LEU A 52 -2.44 -4.21 0.96
N GLU A 53 -1.31 -3.53 1.17
CA GLU A 53 -0.24 -3.98 2.06
C GLU A 53 -0.50 -3.60 3.52
N HIS A 54 -1.21 -2.48 3.78
CA HIS A 54 -1.33 -1.92 5.13
C HIS A 54 -1.84 -2.91 6.18
N ALA A 55 -2.86 -3.70 5.86
CA ALA A 55 -3.40 -4.69 6.78
C ALA A 55 -2.42 -5.84 7.04
N VAL A 56 -1.66 -6.27 6.01
CA VAL A 56 -0.65 -7.32 6.11
C VAL A 56 0.51 -6.84 6.99
N ILE A 57 1.03 -5.64 6.72
CA ILE A 57 2.12 -5.03 7.48
C ILE A 57 1.70 -4.81 8.94
N ASN A 58 0.51 -4.27 9.20
CA ASN A 58 0.02 -4.08 10.57
C ASN A 58 -0.22 -5.41 11.28
N THR A 59 -0.60 -6.47 10.56
CA THR A 59 -0.75 -7.80 11.14
C THR A 59 0.61 -8.40 11.51
N LEU A 60 1.59 -8.32 10.62
CA LEU A 60 2.98 -8.73 10.91
C LEU A 60 3.54 -7.97 12.12
N ALA A 61 3.34 -6.65 12.18
CA ALA A 61 3.79 -5.82 13.29
C ALA A 61 3.21 -6.23 14.66
N ARG A 62 2.00 -6.82 14.67
CA ARG A 62 1.35 -7.29 15.91
C ARG A 62 1.66 -8.73 16.27
N GLN A 63 1.81 -9.61 15.27
CA GLN A 63 1.84 -11.05 15.49
C GLN A 63 3.26 -11.62 15.47
N ALA A 64 4.15 -11.08 14.63
CA ALA A 64 5.46 -11.67 14.43
C ALA A 64 6.46 -11.18 15.48
N SER A 65 7.20 -12.12 16.05
CA SER A 65 8.36 -11.85 16.89
C SER A 65 9.58 -11.44 16.04
N ALA A 66 10.56 -10.79 16.67
CA ALA A 66 11.82 -10.44 15.99
C ALA A 66 12.59 -11.69 15.52
N GLU A 67 12.44 -12.82 16.22
CA GLU A 67 13.04 -14.10 15.86
C GLU A 67 12.42 -14.67 14.58
N GLU A 68 11.09 -14.72 14.48
CA GLU A 68 10.38 -15.16 13.26
C GLU A 68 10.69 -14.28 12.05
N LEU A 69 10.90 -12.98 12.28
CA LEU A 69 11.25 -12.02 11.24
C LEU A 69 12.75 -12.05 10.87
N GLY A 70 13.60 -12.69 11.66
CA GLY A 70 15.06 -12.64 11.49
C GLY A 70 15.65 -11.23 11.67
N GLY A 71 14.97 -10.34 12.40
CA GLY A 71 15.38 -8.95 12.60
C GLY A 71 14.22 -7.99 12.83
N THR A 72 14.35 -6.75 12.35
CA THR A 72 13.29 -5.75 12.44
C THR A 72 12.26 -5.94 11.32
N LEU A 73 11.00 -5.54 11.54
CA LEU A 73 9.95 -5.62 10.51
C LEU A 73 10.34 -4.97 9.17
N PRO A 74 10.91 -3.75 9.11
CA PRO A 74 11.40 -3.20 7.84
C PRO A 74 12.53 -4.01 7.19
N HIS A 75 13.37 -4.69 7.97
CA HIS A 75 14.40 -5.57 7.40
C HIS A 75 13.76 -6.79 6.76
N ALA A 76 12.86 -7.49 7.47
CA ALA A 76 12.16 -8.65 6.94
C ALA A 76 11.37 -8.33 5.67
N ILE A 77 10.65 -7.20 5.64
CA ILE A 77 9.93 -6.73 4.44
C ILE A 77 10.89 -6.43 3.29
N ALA A 78 12.03 -5.77 3.58
CA ALA A 78 13.03 -5.44 2.56
C ALA A 78 13.58 -6.70 1.88
N GLU A 79 13.93 -7.72 2.66
CA GLU A 79 14.41 -9.01 2.14
C GLU A 79 13.30 -9.75 1.36
N ALA A 80 12.10 -9.86 1.93
CA ALA A 80 11.00 -10.61 1.31
C ALA A 80 10.49 -9.98 0.00
N ALA A 81 10.44 -8.65 -0.07
CA ALA A 81 9.93 -7.92 -1.23
C ALA A 81 11.02 -7.43 -2.18
N LEU A 82 12.30 -7.71 -1.90
CA LEU A 82 13.46 -7.26 -2.68
C LEU A 82 13.51 -5.73 -2.88
N ILE A 83 13.28 -4.99 -1.80
CA ILE A 83 13.30 -3.52 -1.79
C ILE A 83 14.33 -2.98 -0.80
N THR A 84 14.64 -1.69 -0.91
CA THR A 84 15.53 -1.05 0.06
C THR A 84 14.88 -1.00 1.46
N ARG A 85 15.70 -1.04 2.51
CA ARG A 85 15.25 -0.83 3.90
C ARG A 85 14.55 0.52 4.10
N THR A 86 14.93 1.54 3.34
CA THR A 86 14.27 2.86 3.36
C THR A 86 12.84 2.78 2.82
N ASP A 87 12.61 2.07 1.70
CA ASP A 87 11.25 1.87 1.17
C ASP A 87 10.39 1.03 2.13
N ALA A 88 10.93 -0.08 2.63
CA ALA A 88 10.21 -0.91 3.61
C ALA A 88 9.82 -0.11 4.87
N SER A 89 10.73 0.72 5.39
CA SER A 89 10.44 1.59 6.55
C SER A 89 9.38 2.63 6.24
N ARG A 90 9.34 3.17 5.00
CA ARG A 90 8.28 4.08 4.56
C ARG A 90 6.93 3.36 4.50
N ARG A 91 6.88 2.13 3.99
CA ARG A 91 5.66 1.32 3.94
C ARG A 91 5.13 0.98 5.34
N VAL A 92 6.01 0.66 6.29
CA VAL A 92 5.62 0.43 7.70
C VAL A 92 4.99 1.69 8.31
N ARG A 93 5.57 2.87 8.08
CA ARG A 93 4.97 4.14 8.55
C ARG A 93 3.63 4.42 7.87
N ALA A 94 3.53 4.22 6.55
CA ALA A 94 2.27 4.36 5.82
C ALA A 94 1.18 3.42 6.36
N ALA A 95 1.53 2.16 6.65
CA ALA A 95 0.59 1.19 7.20
C ALA A 95 0.06 1.58 8.58
N ALA A 96 0.90 2.16 9.44
CA ALA A 96 0.48 2.65 10.75
C ALA A 96 -0.60 3.75 10.66
N ASP A 97 -0.46 4.68 9.70
CA ASP A 97 -1.34 5.84 9.59
C ASP A 97 -2.57 5.60 8.69
N LEU A 98 -2.43 4.80 7.64
CA LEU A 98 -3.44 4.60 6.59
C LEU A 98 -4.11 3.21 6.67
N GLY A 99 -3.56 2.28 7.44
CA GLY A 99 -4.10 0.94 7.62
C GLY A 99 -5.29 0.87 8.58
N PRO A 100 -6.01 -0.27 8.59
CA PRO A 100 -7.04 -0.52 9.58
C PRO A 100 -6.43 -0.58 10.98
N ARG A 101 -7.14 -0.01 11.96
CA ARG A 101 -6.74 0.03 13.37
C ARG A 101 -7.80 -0.63 14.24
N HIS A 102 -7.39 -1.02 15.44
CA HIS A 102 -8.29 -1.56 16.45
C HIS A 102 -8.01 -0.88 17.78
N GLY A 103 -9.06 -0.57 18.54
CA GLY A 103 -8.92 -0.06 19.90
C GLY A 103 -8.54 -1.16 20.90
N LEU A 104 -8.40 -0.79 22.16
CA LEU A 104 -7.98 -1.72 23.22
C LEU A 104 -8.93 -2.90 23.38
N THR A 105 -10.21 -2.74 23.04
CA THR A 105 -11.21 -3.81 23.12
C THR A 105 -11.37 -4.57 21.79
N GLY A 106 -10.56 -4.26 20.79
CA GLY A 106 -10.59 -4.90 19.47
C GLY A 106 -11.63 -4.31 18.52
N GLU A 107 -12.30 -3.23 18.90
CA GLU A 107 -13.24 -2.51 18.05
C GLU A 107 -12.50 -1.87 16.86
N PRO A 108 -13.04 -1.95 15.63
CA PRO A 108 -12.42 -1.31 14.47
C PRO A 108 -12.39 0.21 14.64
N LEU A 109 -11.23 0.81 14.40
CA LEU A 109 -11.03 2.25 14.37
C LEU A 109 -10.68 2.70 12.95
N PRO A 110 -11.11 3.91 12.53
CA PRO A 110 -10.69 4.47 11.26
C PRO A 110 -9.17 4.66 11.22
N PRO A 111 -8.55 4.68 10.01
CA PRO A 111 -7.16 5.08 9.88
C PRO A 111 -6.90 6.46 10.51
N ILE A 112 -5.68 6.72 10.98
CA ILE A 112 -5.30 8.04 11.52
C ILE A 112 -5.56 9.12 10.46
N LEU A 113 -5.13 8.83 9.22
CA LEU A 113 -5.32 9.71 8.08
C LEU A 113 -6.41 9.16 7.15
N ALA A 114 -7.65 9.12 7.62
CA ALA A 114 -8.77 8.49 6.90
C ALA A 114 -9.01 9.07 5.48
N GLY A 115 -8.90 10.40 5.32
CA GLY A 115 -9.00 11.05 4.02
C GLY A 115 -7.88 10.63 3.07
N THR A 116 -6.64 10.58 3.58
CA THR A 116 -5.46 10.14 2.82
C THR A 116 -5.56 8.66 2.43
N ALA A 117 -6.01 7.79 3.35
CA ALA A 117 -6.24 6.38 3.08
C ALA A 117 -7.29 6.17 1.97
N THR A 118 -8.37 6.96 1.99
CA THR A 118 -9.40 6.96 0.95
C THR A 118 -8.83 7.39 -0.40
N GLY A 119 -8.09 8.51 -0.43
CA GLY A 119 -7.44 9.00 -1.64
C GLY A 119 -6.44 8.01 -2.24
N GLN A 120 -5.67 7.31 -1.39
CA GLN A 120 -4.76 6.25 -1.85
C GLN A 120 -5.53 5.06 -2.44
N ARG A 121 -6.60 4.58 -1.79
CA ARG A 121 -7.45 3.49 -2.31
C ARG A 121 -8.13 3.83 -3.64
N GLN A 122 -8.44 5.11 -3.86
CA GLN A 122 -8.99 5.61 -5.12
C GLN A 122 -7.92 5.89 -6.20
N GLY A 123 -6.64 5.93 -5.82
CA GLY A 123 -5.50 6.23 -6.69
C GLY A 123 -5.33 7.72 -7.00
N THR A 124 -5.94 8.61 -6.20
CA THR A 124 -5.77 10.07 -6.31
C THR A 124 -4.52 10.55 -5.56
N LEU A 125 -4.06 9.79 -4.56
CA LEU A 125 -2.82 10.07 -3.80
C LEU A 125 -1.79 8.95 -4.00
N GLY A 126 -0.56 9.34 -4.36
CA GLY A 126 0.60 8.43 -4.45
C GLY A 126 1.47 8.48 -3.21
N ALA A 127 2.54 7.66 -3.19
CA ALA A 127 3.42 7.51 -2.04
C ALA A 127 4.03 8.84 -1.57
N ASP A 128 4.42 9.73 -2.49
CA ASP A 128 5.02 11.02 -2.13
C ASP A 128 3.99 12.01 -1.54
N HIS A 129 2.76 12.00 -2.05
CA HIS A 129 1.66 12.77 -1.45
C HIS A 129 1.38 12.27 -0.02
N VAL A 130 1.31 10.94 0.15
CA VAL A 130 1.11 10.32 1.46
C VAL A 130 2.23 10.72 2.43
N ALA A 131 3.50 10.58 2.03
CA ALA A 131 4.63 10.94 2.87
C ALA A 131 4.63 12.42 3.27
N THR A 132 4.24 13.31 2.34
CA THR A 132 4.11 14.75 2.60
C THR A 132 3.01 15.02 3.63
N ILE A 133 1.84 14.41 3.47
CA ILE A 133 0.70 14.57 4.40
C ILE A 133 1.03 14.01 5.78
N GLN A 134 1.67 12.83 5.85
CA GLN A 134 2.12 12.24 7.11
C GLN A 134 3.09 13.16 7.85
N LYS A 135 4.09 13.69 7.14
CA LYS A 135 5.06 14.62 7.72
C LYS A 135 4.36 15.86 8.28
N PHE A 136 3.43 16.45 7.52
CA PHE A 136 2.68 17.61 7.97
C PHE A 136 1.81 17.29 9.19
N SER A 137 1.02 16.22 9.14
CA SER A 137 0.11 15.83 10.22
C SER A 137 0.85 15.54 11.53
N HIS A 138 1.99 14.85 11.48
CA HIS A 138 2.81 14.60 12.69
C HIS A 138 3.49 15.85 13.26
N GLN A 139 3.49 16.98 12.54
CA GLN A 139 4.00 18.26 13.02
C GLN A 139 2.90 19.17 13.58
N LEU A 140 1.63 18.80 13.42
CA LEU A 140 0.53 19.59 13.96
C LEU A 140 0.50 19.45 15.49
N PRO A 141 0.32 20.56 16.22
CA PRO A 141 0.01 20.50 17.64
C PRO A 141 -1.25 19.69 17.89
N GLY A 142 -1.31 18.93 18.99
CA GLY A 142 -2.43 18.03 19.30
C GLY A 142 -3.79 18.68 19.59
N TRP A 143 -3.93 19.99 19.37
CA TRP A 143 -5.20 20.73 19.45
C TRP A 143 -5.80 21.03 18.07
N VAL A 144 -5.11 20.67 16.98
CA VAL A 144 -5.59 20.82 15.61
C VAL A 144 -6.11 19.47 15.14
N ASP A 145 -7.42 19.42 14.85
CA ASP A 145 -8.09 18.29 14.19
C ASP A 145 -8.11 18.45 12.65
#